data_AF-A0A0B8NDQ2-F1
#
_entry.id   AF-A0A0B8NDQ2-F1
#
_cell.length_a   1.000
_cell.length_b   1.000
_cell.length_c   1.000
_cell.angle_alpha   90.00
_cell.angle_beta   90.00
_cell.angle_gamma   90.00
#
_symmetry.space_group_name_H-M   'P 1'
#
loop_
_entity.id
_entity.type
_entity.pdbx_description
1 polymer ?
#
loop_
_entity_poly.entity_id
_entity_poly.type
_entity_poly.pdbx_seq_one_letter_code
_entity_poly.pdbx_strand_id
1 'polypeptide(L)' 'MDLPAPPHIVATLALILGAGMVIAVPAAAEYLSLWARMYGPMLVYLAFVEYLAVALGLVRWGVGQLRP' A
#
# COMPACT_ATOMS: atom_id res chain seq x y z
N MET A 1 21.14 -6.82 20.92
CA MET A 1 21.11 -5.57 20.12
C MET A 1 20.88 -6.01 18.69
N ASP A 2 19.66 -5.88 18.19
CA ASP A 2 19.37 -6.14 16.78
C ASP A 2 20.04 -5.03 15.95
N LEU A 3 20.96 -5.42 15.07
CA LEU A 3 21.55 -4.49 14.11
C LEU A 3 20.42 -3.99 13.19
N PRO A 4 20.38 -2.68 12.86
CA PRO A 4 19.36 -2.16 11.96
C PRO A 4 19.43 -2.92 10.62
N ALA A 5 18.26 -3.35 10.13
CA ALA A 5 18.17 -4.08 8.88
C ALA A 5 18.84 -3.27 7.76
N PRO A 6 19.61 -3.93 6.86
CA PRO A 6 20.25 -3.24 5.75
C PRO A 6 19.23 -2.44 4.93
N PRO A 7 19.55 -1.20 4.53
CA PRO A 7 18.59 -0.30 3.87
C PRO A 7 18.02 -0.88 2.57
N HIS A 8 18.80 -1.69 1.85
CA HIS A 8 18.36 -2.39 0.64
C HIS A 8 17.27 -3.45 0.91
N ILE A 9 17.32 -4.13 2.07
CA ILE A 9 16.31 -5.11 2.47
C ILE A 9 15.00 -4.38 2.76
N VAL A 10 15.07 -3.30 3.53
CA VAL A 10 13.88 -2.48 3.86
C VAL A 10 13.25 -1.89 2.59
N ALA A 11 14.08 -1.40 1.65
CA ALA A 11 13.61 -0.90 0.37
C ALA A 11 12.92 -1.97 -0.49
N THR A 12 13.49 -3.18 -0.53
CA THR A 12 12.91 -4.33 -1.24
C THR A 12 11.58 -4.75 -0.62
N LEU A 13 11.50 -4.81 0.71
CA LEU A 13 10.25 -5.12 1.41
C LEU A 13 9.19 -4.06 1.18
N ALA A 14 9.54 -2.78 1.23
CA ALA A 14 8.62 -1.69 0.92
C ALA A 14 8.09 -1.81 -0.52
N LEU A 15 8.94 -2.15 -1.48
CA LEU A 15 8.55 -2.35 -2.87
C LEU A 15 7.58 -3.53 -3.02
N ILE A 16 7.90 -4.69 -2.44
CA ILE A 16 7.08 -5.90 -2.51
C ILE A 16 5.70 -5.64 -1.87
N LEU A 17 5.68 -5.04 -0.69
CA LEU A 17 4.44 -4.71 0.02
C LEU A 17 3.61 -3.70 -0.77
N GLY A 18 4.21 -2.60 -1.20
CA GLY A 18 3.52 -1.57 -1.98
C GLY A 18 2.95 -2.14 -3.29
N ALA A 19 3.73 -2.94 -4.02
CA ALA A 19 3.27 -3.58 -5.25
C ALA A 19 2.13 -4.57 -4.98
N GLY A 20 2.24 -5.39 -3.95
CA GLY A 20 1.18 -6.31 -3.53
C GLY A 20 -0.11 -5.58 -3.17
N MET A 21 -0.01 -4.46 -2.46
CA MET A 21 -1.16 -3.62 -2.13
C MET A 21 -1.84 -3.04 -3.37
N VAL A 22 -1.07 -2.54 -4.35
CA VAL A 22 -1.62 -2.04 -5.62
C VAL A 22 -2.33 -3.16 -6.40
N ILE A 23 -1.75 -4.36 -6.44
CA ILE A 23 -2.34 -5.52 -7.13
C ILE A 23 -3.64 -5.98 -6.45
N ALA A 24 -3.78 -5.80 -5.13
CA ALA A 24 -4.98 -6.17 -4.40
C ALA A 24 -6.19 -5.26 -4.72
N VAL A 25 -5.96 -4.04 -5.21
CA VAL A 25 -7.02 -3.06 -5.51
C VAL A 25 -8.10 -3.59 -6.47
N PRO A 26 -7.78 -4.12 -7.68
CA PRO A 26 -8.80 -4.67 -8.58
C PRO A 26 -9.58 -5.83 -7.96
N ALA A 27 -8.92 -6.70 -7.18
CA ALA A 27 -9.59 -7.81 -6.49
C ALA A 27 -10.55 -7.32 -5.39
N ALA A 28 -10.24 -6.19 -4.75
CA ALA A 28 -11.07 -5.58 -3.71
C ALA A 28 -12.16 -4.64 -4.28
N ALA A 29 -12.10 -4.28 -5.56
CA ALA A 29 -12.92 -3.21 -6.13
C ALA A 29 -14.43 -3.51 -6.06
N GLU A 30 -14.83 -4.77 -6.25
CA GLU A 30 -16.24 -5.17 -6.19
C GLU A 30 -16.81 -5.03 -4.76
N TYR A 31 -15.97 -5.25 -3.75
CA TYR A 31 -16.35 -5.17 -2.33
C TYR A 31 -16.45 -3.73 -1.80
N LEU A 32 -15.86 -2.74 -2.46
CA LEU A 32 -15.95 -1.32 -2.03
C LEU A 32 -17.40 -0.86 -1.93
N SER A 33 -18.23 -1.24 -2.90
CA SER A 33 -19.65 -0.89 -2.90
C SER A 33 -20.43 -1.53 -1.74
N LEU A 34 -20.08 -2.78 -1.39
CA LEU A 34 -20.67 -3.51 -0.28
C LEU A 34 -20.24 -2.89 1.06
N TRP A 35 -18.95 -2.62 1.23
CA TRP A 35 -18.43 -1.97 2.44
C TRP A 35 -19.02 -0.58 2.63
N ALA A 36 -19.14 0.22 1.57
CA ALA A 36 -19.73 1.56 1.63
C ALA A 36 -21.17 1.55 2.14
N ARG A 37 -21.95 0.51 1.83
CA ARG A 37 -23.32 0.33 2.36
C ARG A 37 -23.34 -0.05 3.84
N MET A 38 -22.37 -0.84 4.30
CA MET A 38 -22.33 -1.33 5.69
C MET A 38 -21.73 -0.32 6.67
N TYR A 39 -20.65 0.36 6.27
CA TYR A 39 -19.86 1.24 7.15
C TYR A 39 -20.02 2.72 6.83
N GLY A 40 -20.67 3.05 5.72
CA GLY A 40 -20.84 4.41 5.24
C GLY A 40 -19.86 4.76 4.11
N PRO A 41 -20.31 5.45 3.05
CA PRO A 41 -19.51 5.68 1.85
C PRO A 41 -18.31 6.59 2.12
N MET A 42 -18.49 7.65 2.93
CA MET A 42 -17.41 8.60 3.21
C MET A 42 -16.19 7.92 3.85
N LEU A 43 -16.43 7.09 4.86
CA LEU A 43 -15.37 6.37 5.57
C LEU A 43 -14.65 5.38 4.65
N VAL A 44 -15.40 4.62 3.86
CA VAL A 44 -14.83 3.58 2.98
C VAL A 44 -14.02 4.19 1.85
N TYR A 45 -14.53 5.22 1.19
CA TYR A 45 -13.77 5.89 0.12
C TYR A 45 -12.56 6.65 0.65
N LEU A 46 -12.64 7.27 1.84
CA LEU A 46 -11.48 7.88 2.48
C LEU A 46 -10.40 6.83 2.78
N ALA A 47 -10.77 5.73 3.44
CA ALA A 47 -9.85 4.64 3.74
C ALA A 47 -9.23 4.03 2.47
N PHE A 48 -10.00 3.93 1.39
CA PHE A 48 -9.50 3.48 0.10
C PHE A 48 -8.45 4.44 -0.51
N VAL A 49 -8.68 5.75 -0.44
CA VAL A 49 -7.72 6.76 -0.89
C VAL A 49 -6.45 6.71 -0.04
N GLU A 50 -6.57 6.60 1.28
CA GLU A 50 -5.43 6.46 2.19
C GLU A 50 -4.63 5.19 1.90
N TYR A 51 -5.30 4.07 1.69
CA TYR A 51 -4.68 2.80 1.29
C TYR A 51 -3.86 2.95 0.01
N LEU A 52 -4.43 3.58 -1.02
CA LEU A 52 -3.73 3.86 -2.28
C LEU A 52 -2.53 4.79 -2.08
N ALA A 53 -2.68 5.85 -1.28
CA ALA A 53 -1.60 6.79 -0.99
C ALA A 53 -0.41 6.08 -0.30
N VAL A 54 -0.69 5.21 0.65
CA VAL A 54 0.34 4.39 1.34
C VAL A 54 0.99 3.42 0.35
N ALA A 55 0.20 2.68 -0.43
CA ALA A 55 0.73 1.71 -1.39
C ALA A 55 1.65 2.38 -2.42
N LEU A 56 1.22 3.49 -3.02
CA LEU A 56 2.02 4.26 -3.96
C LEU A 56 3.23 4.91 -3.29
N GLY A 57 3.09 5.39 -2.06
CA GLY A 57 4.18 5.93 -1.26
C GLY A 57 5.29 4.90 -1.04
N LEU A 58 4.92 3.67 -0.66
CA LEU A 58 5.85 2.55 -0.47
C LEU A 58 6.56 2.17 -1.77
N VAL A 59 5.82 2.03 -2.88
CA VAL A 59 6.43 1.73 -4.18
C VAL A 59 7.40 2.84 -4.59
N ARG A 60 6.97 4.11 -4.54
CA ARG A 60 7.79 5.26 -4.95
C ARG A 60 9.05 5.38 -4.11
N TRP A 61 8.93 5.19 -2.80
CA TRP A 61 10.07 5.24 -1.90
C TRP A 61 11.01 4.05 -2.13
N GLY A 62 10.50 2.82 -2.22
CA GLY A 62 11.30 1.62 -2.47
C GLY A 62 12.09 1.72 -3.78
N VAL A 63 11.45 2.18 -4.86
CA VAL A 63 12.14 2.46 -6.13
C VAL A 63 13.21 3.53 -5.96
N GLY A 64 12.91 4.62 -5.24
CA GLY A 64 13.87 5.71 -5.01
C GLY A 64 15.12 5.29 -4.24
N GLN A 65 15.03 4.29 -3.36
CA GLN A 65 16.17 3.76 -2.60
C GLN A 65 16.99 2.71 -3.37
N LEU A 66 16.36 2.00 -4.31
CA LEU A 66 17.01 0.96 -5.12
C LEU A 66 17.60 1.51 -6.43
N ARG A 67 17.27 2.76 -6.78
CA ARG A 67 17.85 3.44 -7.93
C ARG A 67 19.26 3.94 -7.56
N PRO A 68 20.28 3.67 -8.40
CA PRO A 68 21.66 4.12 -8.17
C PRO A 68 21.81 5.64 -8.26
#